data_AF-A0A090MSY4-F1
#
_entry.id   AF-A0A090MSY4-F1
#
_cell.length_a   1.000
_cell.length_b   1.000
_cell.length_c   1.000
_cell.angle_alpha   90.00
_cell.angle_beta   90.00
_cell.angle_gamma   90.00
#
_symmetry.space_group_name_H-M   'P 1'
#
loop_
_entity.id
_entity.type
_entity.pdbx_description
1 polymer ?
#
loop_
_entity_poly.entity_id
_entity_poly.type
_entity_poly.pdbx_seq_one_letter_code
_entity_poly.pdbx_strand_id
1 'polypeptide(L)'
;MSLTDEWIDQYPTIDAKKLHALGMVTFIWNACEYKLFELFHITTGLNPNMAWLLVHDLNSIAVADRLSAYLDHAFTDTSAIQQEIDLIKAALAAYDVCRQNRNQLTHFWLEHDLEKQEVRMMRQKGPALKLTSFSEGLSDVRRVADELIGLNNHLNEVVAYMRSAIAEGERLPLPCKVLAPELLWKPPHPTGKASQPRREPSVLRLTEDEWLAKYRKEGKPLPDLA
;
A
#
# COMPACT_ATOMS: atom_id res chain seq x y z
N MET A 1 -0.57 -2.12 45.23
CA MET A 1 -1.05 -3.42 44.72
C MET A 1 -0.91 -3.39 43.21
N SER A 2 -0.01 -4.20 42.66
CA SER A 2 0.09 -4.37 41.21
C SER A 2 -1.13 -5.18 40.78
N LEU A 3 -2.08 -4.55 40.08
CA LEU A 3 -3.15 -5.26 39.39
C LEU A 3 -2.49 -5.94 38.18
N THR A 4 -1.98 -7.14 38.39
CA THR A 4 -1.63 -8.03 37.27
C THR A 4 -2.93 -8.37 36.55
N ASP A 5 -2.99 -8.03 35.27
CA ASP A 5 -4.12 -8.33 34.41
C ASP A 5 -4.12 -9.84 34.12
N GLU A 6 -4.98 -10.58 34.81
CA GLU A 6 -5.08 -12.05 34.71
C GLU A 6 -5.28 -12.51 33.26
N TRP A 7 -5.87 -11.67 32.39
CA TRP A 7 -6.04 -12.01 30.98
C TRP A 7 -4.70 -12.03 30.23
N ILE A 8 -3.80 -11.07 30.52
CA ILE A 8 -2.46 -11.03 29.91
C ILE A 8 -1.65 -12.26 30.33
N ASP A 9 -1.73 -12.64 31.61
CA ASP A 9 -1.01 -13.79 32.16
C ASP A 9 -1.51 -15.14 31.59
N GLN A 10 -2.78 -15.20 31.16
CA GLN A 10 -3.37 -16.39 30.53
C GLN A 10 -2.96 -16.58 29.06
N TYR A 11 -2.51 -15.53 28.36
CA TYR A 11 -2.18 -15.57 26.93
C TYR A 11 -0.78 -15.02 26.61
N PRO A 12 0.32 -15.59 27.17
CA PRO A 12 1.67 -15.04 27.04
C PRO A 12 2.35 -15.32 25.68
N THR A 13 1.58 -15.56 24.61
CA THR A 13 2.12 -16.01 23.31
C THR A 13 3.11 -15.02 22.71
N ILE A 14 2.89 -13.72 22.94
CA ILE A 14 3.79 -12.64 22.53
C ILE A 14 3.94 -11.69 23.73
N ASP A 15 5.14 -11.14 23.92
CA ASP A 15 5.42 -10.11 24.93
C ASP A 15 4.42 -8.93 24.86
N ALA A 16 3.92 -8.51 26.03
CA ALA A 16 2.91 -7.46 26.13
C ALA A 16 3.35 -6.11 25.52
N LYS A 17 4.64 -5.75 25.61
CA LYS A 17 5.14 -4.51 24.98
C LYS A 17 5.15 -4.63 23.47
N LYS A 18 5.48 -5.82 22.93
CA LYS A 18 5.38 -6.09 21.49
C LYS A 18 3.92 -6.04 21.03
N LEU A 19 2.98 -6.65 21.76
CA LEU A 19 1.55 -6.57 21.45
C LEU A 19 1.03 -5.13 21.46
N HIS A 20 1.39 -4.32 22.46
CA HIS A 20 1.04 -2.90 22.49
C HIS A 20 1.58 -2.16 21.26
N ALA A 21 2.85 -2.38 20.90
CA ALA A 21 3.44 -1.75 19.73
C ALA A 21 2.76 -2.19 18.41
N LEU A 22 2.38 -3.47 18.28
CA LEU A 22 1.57 -3.96 17.16
C LEU A 22 0.18 -3.31 17.13
N GLY A 23 -0.45 -3.14 18.29
CA GLY A 23 -1.72 -2.41 18.43
C GLY A 23 -1.61 -0.97 17.93
N MET A 24 -0.52 -0.28 18.28
CA MET A 24 -0.23 1.07 17.76
C MET A 24 -0.09 1.10 16.24
N VAL A 25 0.62 0.11 15.66
CA VAL A 25 0.75 -0.02 14.20
C VAL A 25 -0.62 -0.13 13.53
N THR A 26 -1.52 -0.99 14.04
CA THR A 26 -2.88 -1.14 13.49
C THR A 26 -3.73 0.12 13.69
N PHE A 27 -3.72 0.68 14.90
CA PHE A 27 -4.53 1.85 15.24
C PHE A 27 -4.18 3.07 14.37
N ILE A 28 -2.89 3.40 14.25
CA ILE A 28 -2.45 4.56 13.47
C ILE A 28 -2.63 4.31 11.97
N TRP A 29 -2.45 3.07 11.48
CA TRP A 29 -2.72 2.75 10.09
C TRP A 29 -4.16 3.05 9.67
N ASN A 30 -5.14 2.73 10.51
CA ASN A 30 -6.54 3.04 10.22
C ASN A 30 -6.78 4.55 10.06
N ALA A 31 -6.06 5.37 10.85
CA ALA A 31 -6.10 6.83 10.68
C ALA A 31 -5.49 7.25 9.34
N CYS A 32 -4.36 6.66 8.94
CA CYS A 32 -3.76 6.90 7.62
C CYS A 32 -4.71 6.53 6.47
N GLU A 33 -5.41 5.39 6.55
CA GLU A 33 -6.39 4.98 5.54
C GLU A 33 -7.53 5.98 5.39
N TYR A 34 -8.04 6.48 6.51
CA TYR A 34 -9.05 7.54 6.48
C TYR A 34 -8.51 8.83 5.85
N LYS A 35 -7.26 9.21 6.15
CA LYS A 35 -6.63 10.40 5.55
C LYS A 35 -6.38 10.23 4.05
N LEU A 36 -6.07 9.03 3.59
CA LEU A 36 -5.97 8.73 2.16
C LEU A 36 -7.32 8.93 1.46
N PHE A 37 -8.42 8.48 2.09
CA PHE A 37 -9.76 8.75 1.59
C PHE A 37 -10.07 10.26 1.56
N GLU A 38 -9.73 10.99 2.63
CA GLU A 38 -9.89 12.46 2.66
C GLU A 38 -9.15 13.12 1.51
N LEU A 39 -7.89 12.75 1.31
CA LEU A 39 -7.07 13.28 0.23
C LEU A 39 -7.65 12.96 -1.14
N PHE A 40 -8.16 11.74 -1.34
CA PHE A 40 -8.82 11.32 -2.59
C PHE A 40 -10.03 12.20 -2.92
N HIS A 41 -10.97 12.37 -1.98
CA HIS A 41 -12.19 13.14 -2.29
C HIS A 41 -11.91 14.65 -2.42
N ILE A 42 -10.96 15.19 -1.65
CA ILE A 42 -10.57 16.61 -1.76
C ILE A 42 -9.91 16.87 -3.11
N THR A 43 -8.97 16.01 -3.50
CA THR A 43 -8.23 16.18 -4.76
C THR A 43 -9.12 16.03 -5.98
N THR A 44 -10.08 15.10 -5.94
CA THR A 44 -11.03 14.88 -7.03
C THR A 44 -12.20 15.86 -7.06
N GLY A 45 -12.38 16.67 -6.00
CA GLY A 45 -13.52 17.57 -5.84
C GLY A 45 -14.87 16.87 -5.70
N LEU A 46 -14.88 15.55 -5.49
CA LEU A 46 -16.11 14.77 -5.35
C LEU A 46 -16.74 15.00 -3.98
N ASN A 47 -18.07 14.97 -3.95
CA ASN A 47 -18.81 14.87 -2.69
C ASN A 47 -18.35 13.61 -1.92
N PRO A 48 -18.17 13.65 -0.58
CA PRO A 48 -17.69 12.53 0.21
C PRO A 48 -18.45 11.21 -0.01
N ASN A 49 -19.78 11.27 -0.18
CA ASN A 49 -20.60 10.07 -0.42
C ASN A 49 -20.30 9.43 -1.78
N MET A 50 -20.07 10.25 -2.80
CA MET A 50 -19.71 9.77 -4.14
C MET A 50 -18.29 9.21 -4.15
N ALA A 51 -17.36 9.91 -3.52
CA ALA A 51 -15.99 9.43 -3.36
C ALA A 51 -15.96 8.08 -2.62
N TRP A 52 -16.73 7.94 -1.54
CA TRP A 52 -16.84 6.70 -0.79
C TRP A 52 -17.36 5.56 -1.65
N LEU A 53 -18.43 5.79 -2.41
CA LEU A 53 -18.97 4.79 -3.35
C LEU A 53 -17.89 4.25 -4.31
N LEU A 54 -17.00 5.12 -4.80
CA LEU A 54 -15.95 4.74 -5.75
C LEU A 54 -14.80 3.92 -5.13
N VAL A 55 -14.59 4.03 -3.81
CA VAL A 55 -13.40 3.48 -3.15
C VAL A 55 -13.69 2.48 -2.04
N HIS A 56 -14.93 2.34 -1.56
CA HIS A 56 -15.24 1.51 -0.39
C HIS A 56 -14.88 0.02 -0.56
N ASP A 57 -14.98 -0.51 -1.79
CA ASP A 57 -14.60 -1.89 -2.11
C ASP A 57 -13.13 -2.04 -2.51
N LEU A 58 -12.38 -0.94 -2.54
CA LEU A 58 -10.98 -0.95 -2.90
C LEU A 58 -10.11 -1.12 -1.66
N ASN A 59 -9.04 -1.88 -1.82
CA ASN A 59 -7.96 -1.82 -0.86
C ASN A 59 -7.23 -0.47 -0.94
N SER A 60 -6.54 -0.09 0.13
CA SER A 60 -5.87 1.21 0.23
C SER A 60 -4.85 1.47 -0.89
N ILE A 61 -4.21 0.42 -1.43
CA ILE A 61 -3.23 0.58 -2.51
C ILE A 61 -3.93 0.94 -3.83
N ALA A 62 -5.07 0.32 -4.14
CA ALA A 62 -5.85 0.69 -5.31
C ALA A 62 -6.39 2.12 -5.22
N VAL A 63 -6.71 2.62 -4.02
CA VAL A 63 -7.07 4.04 -3.81
C VAL A 63 -5.89 4.96 -4.11
N ALA A 64 -4.71 4.64 -3.57
CA ALA A 64 -3.48 5.40 -3.81
C ALA A 64 -3.11 5.42 -5.31
N ASP A 65 -3.17 4.28 -5.98
CA ASP A 65 -2.88 4.16 -7.42
C ASP A 65 -3.87 4.98 -8.26
N ARG A 66 -5.16 4.92 -7.93
CA ARG A 66 -6.18 5.74 -8.61
C ARG A 66 -5.96 7.23 -8.38
N LEU A 67 -5.58 7.64 -7.18
CA LEU A 67 -5.27 9.04 -6.90
C LEU A 67 -4.06 9.51 -7.70
N SER A 68 -2.98 8.72 -7.75
CA SER A 68 -1.81 9.05 -8.57
C SER A 68 -2.18 9.17 -10.04
N ALA A 69 -2.93 8.21 -10.59
CA ALA A 69 -3.37 8.24 -11.97
C ALA A 69 -4.29 9.44 -12.26
N TYR A 70 -5.18 9.79 -11.34
CA TYR A 70 -6.01 10.99 -11.46
C TYR A 70 -5.15 12.26 -11.54
N LEU A 71 -4.14 12.39 -10.67
CA LEU A 71 -3.22 13.53 -10.70
C LEU A 71 -2.46 13.63 -12.03
N ASP A 72 -2.05 12.49 -12.60
CA ASP A 72 -1.33 12.44 -13.89
C ASP A 72 -2.21 12.89 -15.06
N HIS A 73 -3.51 12.60 -15.03
CA HIS A 73 -4.42 12.86 -16.14
C HIS A 73 -5.21 14.17 -16.02
N ALA A 74 -5.58 14.58 -14.81
CA ALA A 74 -6.42 15.76 -14.60
C ALA A 74 -5.64 17.08 -14.75
N PHE A 75 -4.31 17.04 -14.63
CA PHE A 75 -3.46 18.24 -14.48
C PHE A 75 -2.27 18.30 -15.45
N THR A 76 -2.40 17.70 -16.64
CA THR A 76 -1.31 17.51 -17.62
C THR A 76 -0.54 18.76 -18.05
N ASP A 77 -1.11 19.97 -17.95
CA ASP A 77 -0.49 21.21 -18.45
C ASP A 77 -0.32 22.31 -17.37
N THR A 78 -0.31 21.93 -16.08
CA THR A 78 -0.47 22.89 -14.98
C THR A 78 0.78 23.07 -14.12
N SER A 79 1.74 23.88 -14.59
CA SER A 79 2.94 24.25 -13.79
C SER A 79 2.60 24.95 -12.47
N ALA A 80 1.45 25.62 -12.40
CA ALA A 80 0.98 26.37 -11.23
C ALA A 80 0.67 25.51 -10.00
N ILE A 81 0.36 24.22 -10.17
CA ILE A 81 0.01 23.29 -9.08
C ILE A 81 0.95 22.08 -8.99
N GLN A 82 2.09 22.15 -9.69
CA GLN A 82 3.03 21.03 -9.75
C GLN A 82 3.61 20.70 -8.37
N GLN A 83 3.78 21.70 -7.50
CA GLN A 83 4.30 21.50 -6.16
C GLN A 83 3.33 20.68 -5.30
N GLU A 84 2.04 20.93 -5.44
CA GLU A 84 0.96 20.19 -4.77
C GLU A 84 0.86 18.75 -5.29
N ILE A 85 0.94 18.57 -6.61
CA ILE A 85 0.96 17.24 -7.23
C ILE A 85 2.14 16.42 -6.69
N ASP A 86 3.34 17.02 -6.70
CA ASP A 86 4.54 16.36 -6.20
C ASP A 86 4.45 16.03 -4.70
N LEU A 87 3.85 16.93 -3.91
CA LEU A 87 3.63 16.73 -2.48
C LEU A 87 2.74 15.51 -2.23
N ILE A 88 1.61 15.42 -2.94
CA ILE A 88 0.69 14.28 -2.82
C ILE A 88 1.39 12.99 -3.26
N LYS A 89 2.11 13.00 -4.39
CA LYS A 89 2.86 11.82 -4.85
C LYS A 89 3.94 11.37 -3.87
N ALA A 90 4.64 12.30 -3.23
CA ALA A 90 5.60 11.97 -2.18
C ALA A 90 4.91 11.31 -0.97
N ALA A 91 3.76 11.83 -0.55
CA ALA A 91 2.95 11.24 0.50
C ALA A 91 2.44 9.83 0.12
N LEU A 92 2.00 9.61 -1.12
CA LEU A 92 1.59 8.29 -1.62
C LEU A 92 2.74 7.28 -1.67
N ALA A 93 3.95 7.72 -2.05
CA ALA A 93 5.13 6.88 -2.03
C ALA A 93 5.50 6.45 -0.59
N ALA A 94 5.49 7.39 0.37
CA ALA A 94 5.70 7.09 1.77
C ALA A 94 4.59 6.17 2.33
N TYR A 95 3.34 6.39 1.92
CA TYR A 95 2.19 5.58 2.28
C TYR A 95 2.37 4.11 1.88
N ASP A 96 2.80 3.83 0.65
CA ASP A 96 3.01 2.45 0.21
C ASP A 96 4.15 1.76 0.98
N VAL A 97 5.25 2.45 1.27
CA VAL A 97 6.33 1.85 2.07
C VAL A 97 5.86 1.55 3.50
N CYS A 98 5.16 2.48 4.14
CA CYS A 98 4.54 2.27 5.45
C CYS A 98 3.55 1.08 5.44
N ARG A 99 2.72 0.96 4.40
CA ARG A 99 1.82 -0.18 4.18
C ARG A 99 2.59 -1.50 4.13
N GLN A 100 3.67 -1.53 3.37
CA GLN A 100 4.50 -2.72 3.21
C GLN A 100 5.16 -3.12 4.54
N ASN A 101 5.63 -2.16 5.33
CA ASN A 101 6.17 -2.40 6.68
C ASN A 101 5.08 -2.91 7.63
N ARG A 102 3.93 -2.25 7.68
CA ARG A 102 2.75 -2.67 8.47
C ARG A 102 2.28 -4.07 8.12
N ASN A 103 2.17 -4.40 6.84
CA ASN A 103 1.69 -5.72 6.41
C ASN A 103 2.60 -6.86 6.84
N GLN A 104 3.91 -6.63 7.01
CA GLN A 104 4.83 -7.63 7.57
C GLN A 104 4.52 -7.89 9.05
N LEU A 105 4.13 -6.84 9.78
CA LEU A 105 3.84 -6.89 11.21
C LEU A 105 2.41 -7.32 11.54
N THR A 106 1.46 -7.28 10.58
CA THR A 106 0.06 -7.64 10.83
C THR A 106 -0.39 -8.94 10.14
N HIS A 107 0.27 -9.35 9.06
CA HIS A 107 -0.04 -10.58 8.33
C HIS A 107 1.08 -11.61 8.48
N PHE A 108 1.37 -11.95 9.73
CA PHE A 108 2.40 -12.91 10.11
C PHE A 108 1.76 -14.22 10.61
N TRP A 109 2.56 -15.27 10.56
CA TRP A 109 2.34 -16.56 11.20
C TRP A 109 3.17 -16.64 12.46
N LEU A 110 2.75 -17.46 13.42
CA LEU A 110 3.54 -17.79 14.59
C LEU A 110 4.22 -19.14 14.37
N GLU A 111 5.53 -19.16 14.55
CA GLU A 111 6.34 -20.38 14.59
C GLU A 111 6.87 -20.58 16.02
N HIS A 112 6.67 -21.78 16.55
CA HIS A 112 7.20 -22.17 17.85
C HIS A 112 8.58 -22.83 17.64
N ASP A 113 9.63 -22.17 18.10
CA ASP A 113 10.96 -22.77 18.20
C ASP A 113 10.99 -23.62 19.48
N LEU A 114 10.77 -24.92 19.31
CA LEU A 114 10.70 -25.88 20.43
C LEU A 114 12.05 -26.01 21.16
N GLU A 115 13.17 -25.77 20.48
CA GLU A 115 14.51 -25.88 21.06
C GLU A 115 14.81 -24.69 21.98
N LYS A 116 14.36 -23.49 21.59
CA LYS A 116 14.58 -22.25 22.36
C LYS A 116 13.41 -21.86 23.26
N GLN A 117 12.28 -22.57 23.16
CA GLN A 117 11.01 -22.21 23.78
C GLN A 117 10.58 -20.77 23.44
N GLU A 118 10.86 -20.33 22.21
CA GLU A 118 10.55 -18.99 21.72
C GLU A 118 9.41 -19.05 20.69
N VAL A 119 8.56 -18.01 20.69
CA VAL A 119 7.57 -17.79 19.63
C VAL A 119 8.10 -16.70 18.70
N ARG A 120 8.12 -17.00 17.40
CA ARG A 120 8.64 -16.12 16.35
C ARG A 120 7.56 -15.76 15.34
N MET A 121 7.58 -14.51 14.91
CA MET A 121 6.73 -14.01 13.84
C MET A 121 7.38 -14.32 12.48
N MET A 122 6.65 -15.02 11.64
CA MET A 122 7.10 -15.49 10.34
C MET A 122 6.21 -14.94 9.24
N ARG A 123 6.82 -14.54 8.12
CA ARG A 123 6.07 -14.03 6.98
C ARG A 123 5.87 -15.12 5.94
N GLN A 124 4.65 -15.24 5.44
CA GLN A 124 4.36 -15.94 4.19
C GLN A 124 4.26 -14.95 3.03
N LYS A 125 4.97 -15.20 1.93
CA LYS A 125 4.86 -14.37 0.71
C LYS A 125 4.39 -15.21 -0.47
N GLY A 126 3.22 -14.84 -1.01
CA GLY A 126 2.63 -15.45 -2.20
C GLY A 126 2.07 -16.85 -1.94
N PRO A 127 1.76 -17.62 -3.01
CA PRO A 127 1.15 -18.94 -2.89
C PRO A 127 2.09 -20.01 -2.35
N ALA A 128 3.38 -19.70 -2.21
CA ALA A 128 4.34 -20.61 -1.63
C ALA A 128 4.10 -20.74 -0.11
N LEU A 129 4.12 -21.97 0.40
CA LEU A 129 4.05 -22.27 1.83
C LEU A 129 5.35 -21.93 2.58
N LYS A 130 6.33 -21.31 1.91
CA LYS A 130 7.61 -20.99 2.53
C LYS A 130 7.46 -19.79 3.45
N LEU A 131 7.62 -20.04 4.74
CA LEU A 131 7.78 -19.01 5.75
C LEU A 131 9.18 -18.41 5.68
N THR A 132 9.26 -17.10 5.86
CA THR A 132 10.50 -16.34 5.87
C THR A 132 10.55 -15.48 7.12
N SER A 133 11.68 -15.51 7.81
CA SER A 133 11.91 -14.63 8.95
C SER A 133 12.05 -13.18 8.48
N PHE A 134 11.68 -12.26 9.37
CA PHE A 134 11.85 -10.82 9.22
C PHE A 134 12.22 -10.23 10.57
N SER A 135 12.61 -8.95 10.59
CA SER A 135 12.96 -8.30 11.85
C SER A 135 11.71 -8.05 12.69
N GLU A 136 11.57 -8.80 13.77
CA GLU A 136 10.42 -8.75 14.69
C GLU A 136 10.79 -8.22 16.10
N GLY A 137 11.95 -7.58 16.20
CA GLY A 137 12.43 -6.98 17.44
C GLY A 137 11.50 -5.85 17.88
N LEU A 138 11.32 -5.67 19.19
CA LEU A 138 10.46 -4.60 19.74
C LEU A 138 10.85 -3.21 19.21
N SER A 139 12.14 -2.96 19.00
CA SER A 139 12.64 -1.71 18.42
C SER A 139 12.13 -1.48 17.00
N ASP A 140 12.06 -2.53 16.18
CA ASP A 140 11.58 -2.43 14.81
C ASP A 140 10.07 -2.20 14.75
N VAL A 141 9.31 -2.92 15.58
CA VAL A 141 7.86 -2.72 15.67
C VAL A 141 7.54 -1.29 16.09
N ARG A 142 8.28 -0.75 17.08
CA ARG A 142 8.15 0.65 17.50
C ARG A 142 8.56 1.63 16.42
N ARG A 143 9.66 1.38 15.71
CA ARG A 143 10.06 2.19 14.55
C ARG A 143 8.94 2.30 13.53
N VAL A 144 8.30 1.18 13.16
CA VAL A 144 7.17 1.20 12.21
C VAL A 144 5.98 1.99 12.77
N ALA A 145 5.69 1.87 14.07
CA ALA A 145 4.65 2.69 14.70
C ALA A 145 4.98 4.19 14.63
N ASP A 146 6.22 4.59 14.91
CA ASP A 146 6.68 5.98 14.86
C ASP A 146 6.65 6.53 13.42
N GLU A 147 7.06 5.73 12.43
CA GLU A 147 6.97 6.05 11.01
C GLU A 147 5.51 6.27 10.57
N LEU A 148 4.58 5.46 11.07
CA LEU A 148 3.15 5.62 10.82
C LEU A 148 2.58 6.87 11.48
N ILE A 149 3.03 7.22 12.69
CA ILE A 149 2.65 8.48 13.35
C ILE A 149 3.13 9.67 12.52
N GLY A 150 4.39 9.63 12.06
CA GLY A 150 4.95 10.65 11.16
C GLY A 150 4.15 10.79 9.86
N LEU A 151 3.82 9.67 9.21
CA LEU A 151 2.97 9.66 8.01
C LEU A 151 1.58 10.24 8.29
N ASN A 152 0.92 9.83 9.37
CA ASN A 152 -0.41 10.33 9.74
C ASN A 152 -0.39 11.85 9.97
N ASN A 153 0.60 12.36 10.70
CA ASN A 153 0.75 13.79 10.93
C ASN A 153 0.94 14.53 9.60
N HIS A 154 1.81 14.03 8.73
CA HIS A 154 2.03 14.62 7.43
C HIS A 154 0.77 14.61 6.54
N LEU A 155 0.03 13.51 6.50
CA LEU A 155 -1.24 13.45 5.76
C LEU A 155 -2.27 14.44 6.30
N ASN A 156 -2.31 14.67 7.62
CA ASN A 156 -3.15 15.71 8.21
C ASN A 156 -2.75 17.12 7.74
N GLU A 157 -1.44 17.42 7.68
CA GLU A 157 -0.94 18.70 7.16
C GLU A 157 -1.32 18.90 5.68
N VAL A 158 -1.13 17.87 4.85
CA VAL A 158 -1.51 17.91 3.43
C VAL A 158 -3.02 18.12 3.28
N VAL A 159 -3.84 17.36 4.00
CA VAL A 159 -5.31 17.52 3.96
C VAL A 159 -5.74 18.91 4.43
N ALA A 160 -5.16 19.44 5.51
CA ALA A 160 -5.46 20.79 6.00
C ALA A 160 -5.07 21.85 4.97
N TYR A 161 -3.89 21.73 4.37
CA TYR A 161 -3.43 22.60 3.29
C TYR A 161 -4.40 22.59 2.10
N MET A 162 -4.76 21.40 1.60
CA MET A 162 -5.67 21.26 0.46
C MET A 162 -7.06 21.84 0.76
N ARG A 163 -7.58 21.68 1.97
CA ARG A 163 -8.83 22.32 2.40
C ARG A 163 -8.72 23.85 2.42
N SER A 164 -7.62 24.39 2.94
CA SER A 164 -7.40 25.84 2.95
C SER A 164 -7.30 26.43 1.55
N ALA A 165 -6.78 25.67 0.58
CA ALA A 165 -6.69 26.09 -0.81
C ALA A 165 -8.06 26.20 -1.51
N ILE A 166 -9.06 25.48 -1.01
CA ILE A 166 -10.44 25.51 -1.52
C ILE A 166 -11.28 26.58 -0.80
N ALA A 167 -10.95 26.90 0.44
CA ALA A 167 -11.68 27.90 1.23
C ALA A 167 -11.36 29.33 0.76
N GLU A 168 -12.37 30.21 0.82
CA GLU A 168 -12.20 31.66 0.61
C GLU A 168 -11.51 32.29 1.84
N GLY A 169 -10.21 32.05 1.99
CA GLY A 169 -9.44 32.50 3.15
C GLY A 169 -7.93 32.47 2.90
N GLU A 170 -7.16 32.75 3.95
CA GLU A 170 -5.70 32.67 3.89
C GLU A 170 -5.28 31.21 3.71
N ARG A 171 -4.51 30.95 2.65
CA ARG A 171 -3.99 29.61 2.34
C ARG A 171 -2.89 29.26 3.34
N LEU A 172 -2.96 28.06 3.91
CA LEU A 172 -1.88 27.55 4.75
C LEU A 172 -0.59 27.40 3.91
N PRO A 173 0.60 27.49 4.54
CA PRO A 173 1.85 27.25 3.84
C PRO A 173 1.91 25.81 3.30
N LEU A 174 2.54 25.63 2.13
CA LEU A 174 2.75 24.32 1.53
C LEU A 174 3.60 23.44 2.48
N PRO A 175 3.13 22.25 2.88
CA PRO A 175 3.90 21.32 3.69
C PRO A 175 5.18 20.85 3.00
N CYS A 176 6.19 20.49 3.79
CA CYS A 176 7.40 19.86 3.26
C CYS A 176 7.09 18.45 2.74
N LYS A 177 7.75 18.03 1.64
CA LYS A 177 7.62 16.65 1.13
C LYS A 177 8.12 15.65 2.19
N VAL A 178 7.29 14.66 2.52
CA VAL A 178 7.71 13.55 3.38
C VAL A 178 8.69 12.63 2.65
N LEU A 179 9.66 12.11 3.40
CA LEU A 179 10.55 11.06 2.91
C LEU A 179 9.92 9.69 3.19
N ALA A 180 9.95 8.81 2.19
CA ALA A 180 9.56 7.43 2.41
C ALA A 180 10.53 6.75 3.39
N PRO A 181 10.04 6.04 4.41
CA PRO A 181 10.91 5.32 5.34
C PRO A 181 11.63 4.16 4.65
N GLU A 182 12.53 3.50 5.37
CA GLU A 182 13.16 2.28 4.87
C GLU A 182 12.26 1.05 5.06
N LEU A 183 12.24 0.19 4.04
CA LEU A 183 11.60 -1.12 4.12
C LEU A 183 12.21 -1.96 5.25
N LEU A 184 11.36 -2.43 6.16
CA LEU A 184 11.71 -3.31 7.27
C LEU A 184 12.34 -4.63 6.80
N TRP A 185 11.85 -5.15 5.68
CA TRP A 185 12.40 -6.33 5.04
C TRP A 185 12.77 -6.01 3.61
N LYS A 186 14.05 -6.20 3.30
CA LYS A 186 14.58 -6.12 1.93
C LYS A 186 14.64 -7.55 1.41
N PRO A 187 13.97 -7.89 0.30
CA PRO A 187 14.08 -9.23 -0.26
C PRO A 187 15.55 -9.57 -0.47
N PRO A 188 15.99 -10.81 -0.14
CA PRO A 188 17.33 -11.23 -0.51
C PRO A 188 17.47 -10.99 -2.02
N HIS A 189 18.56 -10.30 -2.41
CA HIS A 189 18.85 -10.08 -3.82
C HIS A 189 18.73 -11.42 -4.52
N PRO A 190 17.97 -11.53 -5.64
CA PRO A 190 17.92 -12.76 -6.39
C PRO A 190 19.34 -13.10 -6.81
N THR A 191 19.96 -14.04 -6.09
CA THR A 191 21.27 -14.58 -6.43
C THR A 191 21.13 -15.18 -7.82
N GLY A 192 21.64 -14.47 -8.82
CA GLY A 192 21.83 -14.96 -10.18
C GLY A 192 20.66 -15.76 -10.75
N LYS A 193 19.42 -15.25 -10.70
CA LYS A 193 18.44 -15.71 -11.69
C LYS A 193 18.95 -15.21 -13.03
N ALA A 194 19.61 -16.10 -13.78
CA ALA A 194 19.84 -15.91 -15.20
C ALA A 194 18.57 -15.28 -15.77
N SER A 195 18.73 -14.13 -16.43
CA SER A 195 17.63 -13.44 -17.10
C SER A 195 16.78 -14.49 -17.77
N GLN A 196 15.55 -14.68 -17.29
CA GLN A 196 14.62 -15.53 -18.03
C GLN A 196 14.62 -14.96 -19.44
N PRO A 197 14.90 -15.77 -20.48
CA PRO A 197 14.83 -15.28 -21.85
C PRO A 197 13.47 -14.59 -21.96
N ARG A 198 13.48 -13.32 -22.38
CA ARG A 198 12.26 -12.60 -22.72
C ARG A 198 11.51 -13.51 -23.68
N ARG A 199 10.48 -14.20 -23.19
CA ARG A 199 9.50 -14.78 -24.09
C ARG A 199 8.86 -13.56 -24.71
N GLU A 200 9.05 -13.40 -26.01
CA GLU A 200 8.27 -12.44 -26.78
C GLU A 200 6.80 -12.62 -26.38
N PRO A 201 6.03 -11.52 -26.23
CA PRO A 201 4.61 -11.65 -25.96
C PRO A 201 4.05 -12.63 -26.99
N SER A 202 3.52 -13.76 -26.50
CA SER A 202 2.86 -14.74 -27.35
C SER A 202 1.54 -14.12 -27.81
N VAL A 203 1.63 -13.13 -28.69
CA VAL A 203 0.59 -12.89 -29.65
C VAL A 203 0.57 -14.19 -30.45
N LEU A 204 -0.44 -15.02 -30.22
CA LEU A 204 -0.83 -16.05 -31.18
C LEU A 204 -1.06 -15.30 -32.49
N ARG A 205 -0.01 -15.14 -33.30
CA ARG A 205 -0.11 -14.86 -34.72
C ARG A 205 -0.68 -16.16 -35.28
N LEU A 206 -2.00 -16.31 -35.18
CA LEU A 206 -2.70 -17.31 -35.97
C LEU A 206 -2.22 -17.07 -37.40
N THR A 207 -1.68 -18.10 -38.02
CA THR A 207 -1.36 -18.01 -39.45
C THR A 207 -2.66 -17.72 -40.20
N GLU A 208 -2.55 -17.20 -41.41
CA GLU A 208 -3.72 -16.90 -42.25
C GLU A 208 -4.65 -18.13 -42.37
N ASP A 209 -4.06 -19.33 -42.48
CA ASP A 209 -4.77 -20.61 -42.49
C ASP A 209 -5.50 -20.92 -41.18
N GLU A 210 -4.89 -20.64 -40.02
CA GLU A 210 -5.53 -20.83 -38.71
C GLU A 210 -6.64 -19.81 -38.45
N TRP A 211 -6.50 -18.61 -39.00
CA TRP A 211 -7.52 -17.56 -38.94
C TRP A 211 -8.73 -17.91 -39.83
N LEU A 212 -8.49 -18.41 -41.04
CA LEU A 212 -9.51 -18.91 -41.97
C LEU A 212 -10.26 -20.12 -41.41
N ALA A 213 -9.55 -21.06 -40.77
CA ALA A 213 -10.16 -22.22 -40.12
C ALA A 213 -11.10 -21.83 -38.97
N LYS A 214 -10.73 -20.79 -38.20
CA LYS A 214 -11.58 -20.26 -37.13
C LYS A 214 -12.87 -19.62 -37.66
N TYR A 215 -12.77 -18.83 -38.74
CA TYR A 215 -13.95 -18.21 -39.38
C TYR A 215 -14.93 -19.24 -39.95
N ARG A 216 -14.42 -20.30 -40.59
CA ARG A 216 -15.26 -21.41 -41.10
C ARG A 216 -15.99 -22.15 -39.99
N LYS A 217 -15.36 -22.34 -38.83
CA LYS A 217 -15.97 -23.00 -37.67
C LYS A 217 -17.04 -22.16 -36.99
N GLU A 218 -16.90 -20.83 -37.03
CA GLU A 218 -17.87 -19.88 -36.44
C GLU A 218 -19.02 -19.50 -37.41
N GLY A 219 -19.02 -20.02 -38.64
CA GLY A 219 -20.13 -19.83 -39.60
C GLY A 219 -20.29 -18.39 -40.10
N LYS A 220 -19.27 -17.54 -39.94
CA LYS A 220 -19.30 -16.15 -40.37
C LYS A 220 -18.74 -16.01 -41.79
N PRO A 221 -19.34 -15.20 -42.66
CA PRO A 221 -18.76 -14.89 -43.96
C PRO A 221 -17.40 -14.19 -43.76
N LEU A 222 -16.44 -14.53 -44.63
CA LEU A 222 -15.12 -13.89 -44.60
C LEU A 222 -15.28 -12.40 -44.96
N PRO A 223 -14.57 -11.49 -44.26
CA PRO A 223 -14.53 -10.10 -44.68
C PRO A 223 -13.85 -10.01 -46.06
N ASP A 224 -14.46 -9.27 -46.98
CA ASP A 224 -13.87 -9.02 -48.30
C ASP A 224 -12.50 -8.35 -48.11
N LEU A 225 -11.45 -9.06 -48.54
CA LEU A 225 -10.08 -8.55 -48.54
C LEU A 225 -9.97 -7.53 -49.67
N ALA A 226 -9.95 -6.24 -49.30
CA ALA A 226 -9.59 -5.13 -50.18
C ALA A 226 -8.09 -4.79 -50.02
#